data_AF-A0A2C9K0S3-F1
#
_entry.id   AF-A0A2C9K0S3-F1
#
_cell.length_a   1.000
_cell.length_b   1.000
_cell.length_c   1.000
_cell.angle_alpha   90.00
_cell.angle_beta   90.00
_cell.angle_gamma   90.00
#
_symmetry.space_group_name_H-M   'P 1'
#
loop_
_entity.id
_entity.type
_entity.pdbx_description
1 polymer ?
#
loop_
_entity_poly.entity_id
_entity_poly.type
_entity_poly.pdbx_seq_one_letter_code
_entity_poly.pdbx_strand_id
1 'polypeptide(L)'
;MNRTDPHWLKPRGVLQRNAALDWLRENTSPDDDGVVYFGDDDNAYSLQIFEEMRNTIKVSIWPVGLVADLRYERPKVTNGKVTGWYTYWKPDRPFATDMAGFAIHLNLIHQHPEAKFSNVVAAGRQESTFLTFFNLTLDDLEPKANMCTQ
;
A
#
# COMPACT_ATOMS: atom_id res chain seq x y z
N MET A 1 -8.32 -25.95 -11.55
CA MET A 1 -7.30 -25.78 -10.50
C MET A 1 -6.42 -27.00 -10.53
N ASN A 2 -5.13 -26.84 -10.78
CA ASN A 2 -4.18 -27.94 -10.65
C ASN A 2 -3.35 -27.73 -9.39
N ARG A 3 -3.10 -28.82 -8.66
CA ARG A 3 -2.31 -28.84 -7.41
C ARG A 3 -0.85 -28.42 -7.59
N THR A 4 -0.43 -28.18 -8.83
CA THR A 4 0.94 -27.93 -9.29
C THR A 4 1.19 -26.47 -9.68
N ASP A 5 0.18 -25.60 -9.61
CA ASP A 5 0.38 -24.19 -9.91
C ASP A 5 1.32 -23.57 -8.86
N PRO A 6 2.37 -22.85 -9.26
CA PRO A 6 3.29 -22.26 -8.31
C PRO A 6 2.62 -21.33 -7.32
N HIS A 7 3.11 -21.31 -6.08
CA HIS A 7 2.53 -20.49 -5.01
C HIS A 7 2.57 -18.97 -5.32
N TRP A 8 3.52 -18.52 -6.16
CA TRP A 8 3.61 -17.13 -6.62
C TRP A 8 2.65 -16.78 -7.76
N LEU A 9 1.89 -17.74 -8.29
CA LEU A 9 1.01 -17.54 -9.45
C LEU A 9 -0.24 -16.74 -9.09
N LYS A 10 -0.64 -16.69 -7.80
CA LYS A 10 -1.79 -15.92 -7.33
C LYS A 10 -1.48 -15.14 -6.05
N PRO A 11 -1.96 -13.89 -5.95
CA PRO A 11 -1.83 -13.10 -4.72
C PRO A 11 -2.59 -13.76 -3.57
N ARG A 12 -1.99 -13.75 -2.38
CA ARG A 12 -2.61 -14.20 -1.12
C ARG A 12 -3.32 -13.03 -0.43
N GLY A 13 -4.29 -13.33 0.45
CA GLY A 13 -4.94 -12.33 1.31
C GLY A 13 -5.98 -11.45 0.62
N VAL A 14 -6.22 -11.61 -0.69
CA VAL A 14 -7.11 -10.71 -1.47
C VAL A 14 -8.53 -10.65 -0.90
N LEU A 15 -9.14 -11.81 -0.65
CA LEU A 15 -10.51 -11.88 -0.14
C LEU A 15 -10.60 -11.34 1.29
N GLN A 16 -9.56 -11.57 2.11
CA GLN A 16 -9.49 -11.12 3.48
C GLN A 16 -9.37 -9.59 3.56
N ARG A 17 -8.47 -9.00 2.76
CA ARG A 17 -8.33 -7.53 2.66
C ARG A 17 -9.62 -6.88 2.14
N ASN A 18 -10.28 -7.49 1.16
CA ASN A 18 -11.57 -6.99 0.66
C ASN A 18 -12.69 -7.10 1.70
N ALA A 19 -12.75 -8.18 2.46
CA ALA A 19 -13.72 -8.33 3.55
C ALA A 19 -13.52 -7.26 4.64
N ALA A 20 -12.27 -6.93 4.97
CA ALA A 20 -11.97 -5.84 5.89
C ALA A 20 -12.39 -4.46 5.33
N LEU A 21 -12.15 -4.22 4.04
CA LEU A 21 -12.61 -2.99 3.38
C LEU A 21 -14.13 -2.86 3.38
N ASP A 22 -14.85 -3.95 3.11
CA ASP A 22 -16.31 -3.97 3.15
C ASP A 22 -16.83 -3.73 4.58
N TRP A 23 -16.21 -4.39 5.56
CA TRP A 23 -16.54 -4.16 6.97
C TRP A 23 -16.32 -2.70 7.39
N LEU A 24 -15.19 -2.09 7.01
CA LEU A 24 -14.92 -0.67 7.31
C LEU A 24 -16.00 0.24 6.72
N ARG A 25 -16.39 0.01 5.47
CA ARG A 25 -17.44 0.79 4.79
C ARG A 25 -18.81 0.66 5.45
N GLU A 26 -19.10 -0.51 6.03
CA GLU A 26 -20.38 -0.79 6.69
C GLU A 26 -20.43 -0.32 8.15
N ASN A 27 -19.29 -0.18 8.81
CA ASN A 27 -19.20 -0.01 10.27
C ASN A 27 -18.53 1.30 10.72
N THR A 28 -18.08 2.14 9.78
CA THR A 28 -17.48 3.45 10.06
C THR A 28 -18.09 4.52 9.16
N SER A 29 -17.81 5.80 9.44
CA SER A 29 -18.27 6.96 8.70
C SER A 29 -17.13 7.65 7.94
N PRO A 30 -17.40 8.35 6.81
CA PRO A 30 -16.42 9.24 6.18
C PRO A 30 -15.87 10.34 7.10
N ASP A 31 -16.63 10.72 8.14
CA ASP A 31 -16.24 11.73 9.14
C ASP A 31 -15.35 11.16 10.26
N ASP A 32 -15.18 9.84 10.33
CA ASP A 32 -14.31 9.22 11.32
C ASP A 32 -12.84 9.46 10.95
N ASP A 33 -12.08 10.00 11.91
CA ASP A 33 -10.63 10.16 11.77
C ASP A 33 -9.94 8.81 12.00
N GLY A 34 -9.25 8.33 10.97
CA GLY A 34 -8.69 6.99 10.99
C GLY A 34 -7.80 6.70 9.79
N VAL A 35 -6.94 5.70 9.96
CA VAL A 35 -5.99 5.26 8.95
C VAL A 35 -6.07 3.75 8.80
N VAL A 36 -6.07 3.29 7.56
CA VAL A 36 -6.10 1.88 7.18
C VAL A 36 -4.70 1.46 6.73
N TYR A 37 -4.16 0.43 7.38
CA TYR A 37 -2.87 -0.17 7.07
C TYR A 37 -3.02 -1.69 6.87
N PHE A 38 -2.41 -2.21 5.80
CA PHE A 38 -2.44 -3.63 5.46
C PHE A 38 -1.16 -4.31 5.95
N GLY A 39 -1.18 -4.80 7.19
CA GLY A 39 -0.06 -5.57 7.76
C GLY A 39 -0.27 -7.08 7.63
N ASP A 40 0.58 -7.76 6.85
CA ASP A 40 0.60 -9.22 6.78
C ASP A 40 1.21 -9.82 8.08
N ASP A 41 0.81 -11.04 8.42
CA ASP A 41 1.10 -11.69 9.71
C ASP A 41 2.54 -12.23 9.84
N ASP A 42 3.30 -12.24 8.74
CA ASP A 42 4.68 -12.73 8.65
C ASP A 42 5.73 -11.62 8.50
N ASN A 43 5.30 -10.35 8.50
CA ASN A 43 6.20 -9.20 8.48
C ASN A 43 6.67 -8.79 9.89
N ALA A 44 7.68 -7.92 9.93
CA ALA A 44 8.19 -7.29 11.14
C ALA A 44 7.92 -5.78 11.11
N TYR A 45 7.38 -5.24 12.21
CA TYR A 45 6.98 -3.84 12.30
C TYR A 45 7.66 -3.14 13.48
N SER A 46 8.34 -2.03 13.21
CA SER A 46 8.80 -1.12 14.26
C SER A 46 7.61 -0.37 14.84
N LEU A 47 7.58 -0.14 16.15
CA LEU A 47 6.53 0.68 16.78
C LEU A 47 6.47 2.10 16.19
N GLN A 48 7.59 2.62 15.70
CA GLN A 48 7.69 3.95 15.11
C GLN A 48 6.79 4.11 13.88
N ILE A 49 6.56 3.04 13.11
CA ILE A 49 5.78 3.16 11.87
C ILE A 49 4.30 3.50 12.15
N PHE A 50 3.79 3.05 13.29
CA PHE A 50 2.41 3.36 13.70
C PHE A 50 2.24 4.84 14.08
N GLU A 51 3.28 5.49 14.60
CA GLU A 51 3.26 6.94 14.84
C GLU A 51 3.41 7.73 13.54
N GLU A 52 4.24 7.25 12.60
CA GLU A 52 4.40 7.88 11.29
C GLU A 52 3.09 7.89 10.48
N MET A 53 2.37 6.76 10.46
CA MET A 53 1.14 6.62 9.68
C MET A 53 -0.09 7.28 10.35
N ARG A 54 -0.06 7.52 11.68
CA ARG A 54 -1.20 8.04 12.45
C ARG A 54 -1.79 9.32 11.88
N ASN A 55 -0.94 10.18 11.30
CA ASN A 55 -1.32 11.50 10.78
C ASN A 55 -1.36 11.52 9.24
N THR A 56 -1.83 10.44 8.62
CA THR A 56 -2.02 10.38 7.17
C THR A 56 -3.22 11.25 6.78
N ILE A 57 -3.11 12.08 5.75
CA ILE A 57 -4.21 12.91 5.23
C ILE A 57 -4.87 12.28 4.00
N LYS A 58 -4.07 11.74 3.08
CA LYS A 58 -4.50 10.97 1.92
C LYS A 58 -3.86 9.59 1.92
N VAL A 59 -2.58 9.52 1.56
CA VAL A 59 -1.79 8.30 1.51
C VAL A 59 -0.37 8.56 1.96
N SER A 60 0.00 8.00 3.10
CA SER A 60 1.36 8.00 3.61
C SER A 60 2.17 6.88 3.00
N ILE A 61 3.46 7.11 2.76
CA ILE A 61 4.34 6.13 2.12
C ILE A 61 5.76 6.13 2.68
N TRP A 62 6.39 4.96 2.73
CA TRP A 62 7.71 4.77 3.34
C TRP A 62 8.51 3.61 2.70
N PRO A 63 9.82 3.48 3.02
CA PRO A 63 10.65 2.36 2.60
C PRO A 63 10.20 1.03 3.22
N VAL A 64 10.39 -0.07 2.48
CA VAL A 64 10.17 -1.43 2.97
C VAL A 64 11.45 -2.23 2.81
N GLY A 65 11.90 -2.86 3.90
CA GLY A 65 13.10 -3.69 3.92
C GLY A 65 12.85 -5.11 3.39
N LEU A 66 13.91 -5.75 2.88
CA LEU A 66 13.95 -7.16 2.49
C LEU A 66 12.82 -7.60 1.53
N VAL A 67 12.51 -6.75 0.56
CA VAL A 67 11.42 -6.97 -0.41
C VAL A 67 11.97 -7.04 -1.84
N ALA A 68 11.31 -7.84 -2.68
CA ALA A 68 11.63 -8.00 -4.10
C ALA A 68 13.13 -8.30 -4.38
N ASP A 69 13.74 -9.17 -3.56
CA ASP A 69 15.17 -9.53 -3.60
C ASP A 69 16.16 -8.36 -3.42
N LEU A 70 15.69 -7.24 -2.86
CA LEU A 70 16.50 -6.08 -2.50
C LEU A 70 16.65 -5.96 -0.98
N ARG A 71 17.68 -5.23 -0.54
CA ARG A 71 17.81 -4.84 0.87
C ARG A 71 16.63 -3.96 1.31
N TYR A 72 16.15 -3.12 0.41
CA TYR A 72 14.94 -2.32 0.56
C TYR A 72 14.45 -1.82 -0.80
N GLU A 73 13.15 -1.54 -0.87
CA GLU A 73 12.55 -0.66 -1.86
C GLU A 73 12.11 0.64 -1.18
N ARG A 74 12.13 1.76 -1.90
CA ARG A 74 11.69 3.05 -1.33
C ARG A 74 11.14 4.02 -2.37
N PRO A 75 10.25 4.93 -1.96
CA PRO A 75 9.97 6.14 -2.74
C PRO A 75 11.24 6.99 -2.89
N LYS A 76 11.45 7.57 -4.06
CA LYS A 76 12.42 8.63 -4.28
C LYS A 76 11.77 9.95 -3.91
N VAL A 77 12.37 10.68 -2.99
CA VAL A 77 11.85 11.95 -2.48
C VAL A 77 12.80 13.07 -2.85
N THR A 78 12.27 14.13 -3.47
CA THR A 78 13.00 15.36 -3.79
C THR A 78 12.17 16.54 -3.30
N ASN A 79 12.76 17.45 -2.52
CA ASN A 79 12.07 18.63 -1.97
C ASN A 79 10.75 18.27 -1.23
N GLY A 80 10.76 17.15 -0.48
CA GLY A 80 9.60 16.68 0.28
C GLY A 80 8.47 16.06 -0.54
N LYS A 81 8.69 15.83 -1.85
CA LYS A 81 7.71 15.21 -2.75
C LYS A 81 8.23 13.92 -3.36
N VAL A 82 7.33 12.95 -3.56
CA VAL A 82 7.66 11.70 -4.25
C VAL A 82 7.84 12.00 -5.74
N THR A 83 9.00 11.65 -6.29
CA THR A 83 9.34 11.87 -7.71
C THR A 83 9.54 10.56 -8.47
N GLY A 84 9.34 9.42 -7.82
CA GLY A 84 9.45 8.09 -8.41
C GLY A 84 9.88 7.05 -7.38
N TRP A 85 10.49 5.97 -7.86
CA TRP A 85 10.71 4.77 -7.06
C TRP A 85 12.15 4.25 -7.18
N TYR A 86 12.68 3.75 -6.07
CA TYR A 86 13.86 2.90 -6.01
C TYR A 86 13.37 1.46 -5.85
N THR A 87 13.24 0.78 -6.98
CA THR A 87 12.79 -0.61 -7.12
C THR A 87 13.56 -1.25 -8.27
N TYR A 88 13.82 -2.55 -8.19
CA TYR A 88 14.40 -3.32 -9.30
C TYR A 88 13.28 -3.87 -10.21
N TRP A 89 12.14 -4.21 -9.63
CA TRP A 89 11.11 -5.00 -10.28
C TRP A 89 9.94 -4.11 -10.75
N LYS A 90 9.75 -4.03 -12.08
CA LYS A 90 8.73 -3.21 -12.77
C LYS A 90 8.67 -1.75 -12.27
N PRO A 91 9.71 -0.94 -12.55
CA PRO A 91 9.76 0.47 -12.13
C PRO A 91 8.75 1.38 -12.86
N ASP A 92 8.14 0.89 -13.95
CA ASP A 92 7.10 1.55 -14.73
C ASP A 92 5.72 1.54 -14.05
N ARG A 93 5.58 0.85 -12.91
CA ARG A 93 4.33 0.87 -12.13
C ARG A 93 4.06 2.29 -11.62
N PRO A 94 2.81 2.78 -11.73
CA PRO A 94 2.40 4.06 -11.13
C PRO A 94 2.79 4.16 -9.65
N PHE A 95 2.57 3.08 -8.90
CA PHE A 95 2.96 2.95 -7.50
C PHE A 95 3.83 1.71 -7.31
N ALA A 96 5.16 1.85 -7.40
CA ALA A 96 6.10 0.76 -7.13
C ALA A 96 6.47 0.71 -5.64
N THR A 97 5.50 0.29 -4.84
CA THR A 97 5.65 0.02 -3.40
C THR A 97 5.09 -1.36 -3.09
N ASP A 98 5.56 -1.95 -2.00
CA ASP A 98 4.98 -3.14 -1.39
C ASP A 98 3.73 -2.79 -0.56
N MET A 99 2.91 -3.80 -0.25
CA MET A 99 1.70 -3.67 0.57
C MET A 99 1.98 -3.06 1.95
N ALA A 100 3.12 -3.42 2.55
CA ALA A 100 3.53 -2.91 3.85
C ALA A 100 4.06 -1.46 3.80
N GLY A 101 4.21 -0.87 2.62
CA GLY A 101 4.88 0.41 2.40
C GLY A 101 3.99 1.65 2.43
N PHE A 102 2.67 1.50 2.60
CA PHE A 102 1.75 2.61 2.58
C PHE A 102 0.58 2.43 3.55
N ALA A 103 -0.04 3.54 3.94
CA ALA A 103 -1.32 3.57 4.64
C ALA A 103 -2.22 4.66 4.06
N ILE A 104 -3.53 4.49 4.23
CA ILE A 104 -4.56 5.29 3.55
C ILE A 104 -5.51 5.87 4.57
N HIS A 105 -5.85 7.15 4.45
CA HIS A 105 -6.86 7.78 5.29
C HIS A 105 -8.23 7.10 5.08
N LEU A 106 -8.95 6.81 6.17
CA LEU A 106 -10.24 6.09 6.15
C LEU A 106 -11.29 6.76 5.26
N ASN A 107 -11.45 8.08 5.34
CA ASN A 107 -12.29 8.85 4.42
C ASN A 107 -12.01 8.55 2.93
N LEU A 108 -10.76 8.34 2.52
CA LEU A 108 -10.44 8.01 1.13
C LEU A 108 -10.94 6.60 0.75
N ILE A 109 -10.98 5.66 1.70
CA ILE A 109 -11.58 4.32 1.50
C ILE A 109 -13.10 4.41 1.29
N HIS A 110 -13.77 5.36 1.98
CA HIS A 110 -15.20 5.62 1.82
C HIS A 110 -15.52 6.33 0.50
N GLN A 111 -14.71 7.30 0.09
CA GLN A 111 -14.89 8.03 -1.17
C GLN A 111 -14.76 7.14 -2.41
N HIS A 112 -14.06 6.02 -2.27
CA HIS A 112 -13.78 5.07 -3.35
C HIS A 112 -14.29 3.65 -3.01
N PRO A 113 -15.62 3.43 -2.98
CA PRO A 113 -16.21 2.13 -2.63
C PRO A 113 -15.85 1.02 -3.64
N GLU A 114 -15.47 1.39 -4.86
CA GLU A 114 -14.97 0.48 -5.90
C GLU A 114 -13.56 -0.06 -5.64
N ALA A 115 -12.77 0.61 -4.78
CA ALA A 115 -11.39 0.22 -4.52
C ALA A 115 -11.35 -1.15 -3.83
N LYS A 116 -10.96 -2.19 -4.58
CA LYS A 116 -10.80 -3.57 -4.10
C LYS A 116 -9.58 -4.23 -4.73
N PHE A 117 -9.00 -5.18 -4.01
CA PHE A 117 -7.95 -6.06 -4.53
C PHE A 117 -8.52 -7.11 -5.48
N SER A 118 -7.74 -7.53 -6.47
CA SER A 118 -8.17 -8.50 -7.50
C SER A 118 -7.37 -9.81 -7.42
N ASN A 119 -8.05 -10.95 -7.60
CA ASN A 119 -7.37 -12.24 -7.80
C ASN A 119 -6.86 -12.42 -9.24
N VAL A 120 -7.25 -11.51 -10.14
CA VAL A 120 -6.90 -11.51 -11.56
C VAL A 120 -6.06 -10.26 -11.84
N VAL A 121 -4.85 -10.26 -11.30
CA VAL A 121 -3.87 -9.20 -11.51
C VAL A 121 -2.52 -9.85 -11.83
N ALA A 122 -1.72 -9.21 -12.67
CA ALA A 122 -0.36 -9.66 -12.90
C ALA A 122 0.42 -9.64 -11.57
N ALA A 123 1.25 -10.67 -11.34
CA ALA A 123 2.13 -10.71 -10.17
C ALA A 123 2.85 -9.36 -10.00
N GLY A 124 2.89 -8.86 -8.75
CA GLY A 124 3.45 -7.58 -8.27
C GLY A 124 2.78 -6.29 -8.77
N ARG A 125 1.58 -6.37 -9.35
CA ARG A 125 0.78 -5.18 -9.69
C ARG A 125 -0.40 -4.93 -8.75
N GLN A 126 -0.60 -5.78 -7.73
CA GLN A 126 -1.77 -5.72 -6.87
C GLN A 126 -1.89 -4.37 -6.16
N GLU A 127 -0.82 -3.94 -5.51
CA GLU A 127 -0.70 -2.68 -4.75
C GLU A 127 -0.93 -1.50 -5.67
N SER A 128 -0.24 -1.48 -6.81
CA SER A 128 -0.36 -0.41 -7.78
C SER A 128 -1.76 -0.31 -8.39
N THR A 129 -2.40 -1.43 -8.72
CA THR A 129 -3.77 -1.44 -9.23
C THR A 129 -4.75 -0.96 -8.17
N PHE A 130 -4.58 -1.38 -6.92
CA PHE A 130 -5.42 -0.91 -5.82
C PHE A 130 -5.29 0.60 -5.61
N LEU A 131 -4.06 1.12 -5.56
CA LEU A 131 -3.80 2.54 -5.36
C LEU A 131 -4.31 3.42 -6.52
N THR A 132 -4.44 2.88 -7.74
CA THR A 132 -4.98 3.64 -8.87
C THR A 132 -6.46 3.98 -8.74
N PHE A 133 -7.25 3.26 -7.93
CA PHE A 133 -8.66 3.60 -7.72
C PHE A 133 -8.86 4.97 -7.05
N PHE A 134 -7.90 5.40 -6.24
CA PHE A 134 -8.00 6.65 -5.48
C PHE A 134 -7.67 7.91 -6.29
N ASN A 135 -7.42 7.79 -7.60
CA ASN A 135 -7.08 8.90 -8.49
C ASN A 135 -5.93 9.79 -7.98
N LEU A 136 -4.94 9.18 -7.33
CA LEU A 136 -3.80 9.86 -6.73
C LEU A 136 -2.72 10.18 -7.77
N THR A 137 -2.03 11.29 -7.55
CA THR A 137 -0.75 11.60 -8.19
C THR A 137 0.40 11.35 -7.21
N LEU A 138 1.65 11.36 -7.69
CA LEU A 138 2.80 11.26 -6.79
C LEU A 138 2.88 12.43 -5.79
N ASP A 139 2.31 13.59 -6.13
CA ASP A 139 2.28 14.77 -5.26
C ASP A 139 1.31 14.64 -4.08
N ASP A 140 0.34 13.73 -4.19
CA ASP A 140 -0.62 13.40 -3.12
C ASP A 140 -0.04 12.42 -2.09
N LEU A 141 1.08 11.78 -2.41
CA LEU A 141 1.76 10.88 -1.49
C LEU A 141 2.50 11.69 -0.43
N GLU A 142 2.39 11.25 0.82
CA GLU A 142 3.02 11.87 1.99
C GLU A 142 4.24 11.04 2.43
N PRO A 143 5.48 11.47 2.14
CA PRO A 143 6.67 10.74 2.55
C PRO A 143 6.80 10.73 4.08
N LYS A 144 6.87 9.53 4.66
CA LYS A 144 7.13 9.30 6.08
C LYS A 144 8.55 8.74 6.28
N ALA A 145 8.87 8.30 7.50
CA ALA A 145 10.14 7.64 7.83
C ALA A 145 11.35 8.51 7.41
N ASN A 146 11.35 9.76 7.89
CA ASN A 146 12.36 10.78 7.59
C ASN A 146 12.59 10.94 6.06
N MET A 147 11.54 11.32 5.32
CA MET A 147 11.60 11.51 3.85
C MET A 147 12.06 10.26 3.11
N CYS A 148 11.57 9.10 3.54
CA CYS A 148 11.90 7.79 3.00
C CYS A 148 13.40 7.47 3.04
N THR A 149 14.04 7.74 4.18
CA THR A 149 15.47 7.43 4.42
C THR A 149 15.71 6.45 5.57
N GLN A 150 14.65 6.02 6.27
CA GLN A 150 14.66 5.07 7.38
C GLN A 150 13.82 3.84 7.07
#